data_AF-A0A5B0BHE8-F1
#
_entry.id   AF-A0A5B0BHE8-F1
#
_cell.length_a   1.000
_cell.length_b   1.000
_cell.length_c   1.000
_cell.angle_alpha   90.00
_cell.angle_beta   90.00
_cell.angle_gamma   90.00
#
_symmetry.space_group_name_H-M   'P 1'
#
loop_
_entity.id
_entity.type
_entity.pdbx_description
1 polymer ?
#
loop_
_entity_poly.entity_id
_entity_poly.type
_entity_poly.pdbx_seq_one_letter_code
_entity_poly.pdbx_strand_id
1 'polypeptide(L)'
;MQVTLDEFIAQHLESKLDAMFQRAYDQGVADARKKYEVKPLMTRRQFMEFANISEAKCAQLFNRQDFPVNREFGHPRVPTNLLYQWIERNTDWVEANMPNFKYPVRKASV
;
A
#
# COMPACT_ATOMS: atom_id res chain seq x y z
N MET A 1 9.98 -26.84 46.75
CA MET A 1 9.91 -27.29 45.35
C MET A 1 11.24 -26.92 44.70
N GLN A 2 12.12 -27.89 44.49
CA GLN A 2 13.41 -27.66 43.82
C GLN A 2 13.17 -27.92 42.33
N VAL A 3 13.38 -26.90 41.50
CA VAL A 3 13.39 -27.05 40.04
C VAL A 3 14.72 -27.72 39.68
N THR A 4 14.68 -28.79 38.90
CA THR A 4 15.91 -29.47 38.45
C THR A 4 16.64 -28.59 37.43
N LEU A 5 17.96 -28.74 37.33
CA LEU A 5 18.77 -27.94 36.38
C LEU A 5 18.28 -28.12 34.94
N ASP A 6 17.81 -29.32 34.59
CA ASP A 6 17.28 -29.63 33.27
C ASP A 6 15.95 -28.92 32.99
N GLU A 7 15.05 -28.84 33.97
CA GLU A 7 13.81 -28.07 33.86
C GLU A 7 14.08 -26.57 33.73
N PHE A 8 15.08 -26.06 34.46
CA PHE A 8 15.50 -24.65 34.33
C PHE A 8 16.07 -24.36 32.94
N ILE A 9 16.91 -25.25 32.40
CA ILE A 9 17.48 -25.12 31.05
C ILE A 9 16.38 -25.19 29.99
N ALA A 10 15.45 -26.15 30.10
CA ALA A 10 14.33 -26.29 29.17
C ALA A 10 13.46 -25.03 29.15
N GLN A 11 13.04 -24.54 30.31
CA GLN A 11 12.20 -23.34 30.42
C GLN A 11 12.90 -22.09 29.89
N HIS A 12 14.19 -21.94 30.17
CA HIS A 12 14.95 -20.78 29.70
C HIS A 12 15.24 -20.86 28.19
N LEU A 13 15.43 -22.06 27.65
CA LEU A 13 15.56 -22.30 26.21
C LEU A 13 14.26 -21.95 25.47
N GLU A 14 13.13 -22.44 25.94
CA GLU A 14 11.81 -22.13 25.38
C GLU A 14 11.56 -20.62 25.32
N SER A 15 11.77 -19.92 26.45
CA SER A 15 11.60 -18.46 26.51
C SER A 15 12.48 -17.69 25.51
N LYS A 16 13.71 -18.18 25.28
CA LYS A 16 14.62 -17.56 24.32
C LYS A 16 14.22 -17.83 22.88
N LEU A 17 13.76 -19.05 22.58
CA LEU A 17 13.25 -19.41 21.26
C LEU A 17 12.02 -18.58 20.90
N ASP A 18 11.06 -18.46 21.83
CA ASP A 18 9.88 -17.61 21.63
C ASP A 18 10.26 -16.16 21.36
N ALA A 19 11.20 -15.61 22.15
CA ALA A 19 11.69 -14.26 21.95
C ALA A 19 12.43 -14.07 20.62
N MET A 20 13.10 -15.11 20.10
CA MET A 20 13.74 -15.08 18.78
C MET A 20 12.70 -15.14 17.65
N PHE A 21 11.71 -16.02 17.76
CA PHE A 21 10.64 -16.13 16.77
C PHE A 21 9.81 -14.86 16.70
N GLN A 22 9.46 -14.27 17.85
CA GLN A 22 8.70 -13.03 17.87
C GLN A 22 9.48 -11.89 17.20
N ARG A 23 10.79 -11.77 17.47
CA ARG A 23 11.63 -10.77 16.80
C ARG A 23 11.71 -11.00 15.29
N ALA A 24 11.89 -12.24 14.86
CA ALA A 24 11.94 -12.56 13.43
C ALA A 24 10.60 -12.26 12.75
N TYR A 25 9.48 -12.56 13.41
CA TYR A 25 8.14 -12.23 12.93
C TYR A 25 7.94 -10.72 12.81
N ASP A 26 8.22 -9.97 13.88
CA ASP A 26 8.04 -8.52 13.92
C ASP A 26 8.90 -7.83 12.85
N GLN A 27 10.14 -8.29 12.67
CA GLN A 27 11.03 -7.82 11.61
C GLN A 27 10.46 -8.14 10.22
N GLY A 28 9.98 -9.37 9.99
CA GLY A 28 9.35 -9.75 8.73
C GLY A 28 8.11 -8.90 8.40
N VAL A 29 7.28 -8.59 9.41
CA VAL A 29 6.12 -7.70 9.26
C VAL A 29 6.56 -6.27 8.93
N ALA A 30 7.57 -5.75 9.61
CA ALA A 30 8.09 -4.40 9.35
C ALA A 30 8.68 -4.27 7.93
N ASP A 31 9.46 -5.27 7.51
CA ASP A 31 10.05 -5.32 6.17
C ASP A 31 8.97 -5.41 5.08
N ALA A 32 7.95 -6.23 5.29
CA ALA A 32 6.81 -6.32 4.38
C ALA A 32 6.05 -4.99 4.30
N ARG A 33 5.74 -4.37 5.44
CA ARG A 33 5.06 -3.06 5.47
C ARG A 33 5.85 -2.01 4.70
N LYS A 34 7.16 -1.95 4.88
CA LYS A 34 8.05 -1.00 4.18
C LYS A 34 8.16 -1.30 2.68
N LYS A 35 8.25 -2.58 2.30
CA LYS A 35 8.40 -3.00 0.90
C LYS A 35 7.13 -2.78 0.09
N TYR A 36 5.97 -3.03 0.70
CA TYR A 36 4.65 -2.92 0.07
C TYR A 36 3.91 -1.65 0.47
N GLU A 37 4.60 -0.68 1.08
CA GLU A 37 4.01 0.62 1.42
C GLU A 37 3.53 1.32 0.14
N VAL A 38 2.24 1.63 0.11
CA VAL A 38 1.65 2.41 -0.98
C VAL A 38 2.22 3.82 -0.90
N LYS A 39 3.12 4.14 -1.83
CA LYS A 39 3.75 5.47 -1.88
C LYS A 39 2.67 6.54 -2.03
N PRO A 40 2.69 7.63 -1.24
CA PRO A 40 1.66 8.66 -1.32
C PRO A 40 1.71 9.44 -2.64
N LEU A 41 2.91 9.56 -3.24
CA LEU A 41 3.14 10.19 -4.53
C LEU A 41 3.94 9.25 -5.42
N MET A 42 3.39 8.91 -6.58
CA MET A 42 4.08 8.10 -7.58
C MET A 42 4.83 8.98 -8.59
N THR A 43 6.03 8.56 -8.93
CA THR A 43 6.73 9.07 -10.12
C THR A 43 6.06 8.53 -11.39
N ARG A 44 6.34 9.15 -12.55
CA ARG A 44 5.91 8.66 -13.86
C ARG A 44 6.26 7.17 -14.07
N ARG A 45 7.51 6.78 -13.73
CA ARG A 45 7.98 5.39 -13.87
C ARG A 45 7.18 4.42 -12.98
N GLN A 46 6.95 4.80 -11.72
CA GLN A 46 6.17 3.98 -10.78
C GLN A 46 4.72 3.83 -11.24
N PHE A 47 4.11 4.91 -11.73
CA PHE A 47 2.77 4.84 -12.28
C PHE A 47 2.70 3.94 -13.53
N MET A 48 3.68 4.03 -14.44
CA MET A 48 3.74 3.17 -15.62
C MET A 48 3.87 1.69 -15.26
N GLU A 49 4.70 1.37 -14.27
CA GLU A 49 4.85 0.01 -13.74
C GLU A 49 3.54 -0.48 -13.08
N PHE A 50 2.91 0.37 -12.26
CA PHE A 50 1.64 0.07 -11.61
C PHE A 50 0.50 -0.18 -12.61
N ALA A 51 0.31 0.73 -13.57
CA ALA A 51 -0.75 0.65 -14.56
C ALA A 51 -0.42 -0.29 -15.73
N ASN A 52 0.82 -0.79 -15.79
CA ASN A 52 1.36 -1.60 -16.89
C ASN A 52 1.10 -0.97 -18.28
N ILE A 53 1.52 0.29 -18.47
CA ILE A 53 1.33 1.04 -19.72
C ILE A 53 2.65 1.56 -20.29
N SER A 54 2.68 1.75 -21.61
CA SER A 54 3.81 2.36 -22.31
C SER A 54 3.98 3.84 -21.99
N GLU A 55 5.17 4.37 -22.26
CA GLU A 55 5.48 5.78 -22.04
C GLU A 55 4.57 6.72 -22.84
N ALA A 56 4.34 6.41 -24.11
CA ALA A 56 3.46 7.19 -24.98
C ALA A 56 2.04 7.24 -24.41
N LYS A 57 1.50 6.11 -23.95
CA LYS A 57 0.16 6.06 -23.34
C LYS A 57 0.12 6.83 -22.02
N CYS A 58 1.17 6.73 -21.21
CA CYS A 58 1.32 7.51 -19.99
C CYS A 58 1.35 9.03 -20.26
N ALA A 59 2.04 9.48 -21.31
CA ALA A 59 2.04 10.90 -21.71
C ALA A 59 0.63 11.37 -22.10
N GLN A 60 -0.07 10.59 -22.94
CA GLN A 60 -1.45 10.88 -23.33
C GLN A 60 -2.37 10.99 -22.11
N LEU A 61 -2.29 10.04 -21.18
CA LEU A 61 -3.10 10.02 -19.97
C LEU A 61 -2.78 11.21 -19.05
N PHE A 62 -1.50 11.53 -18.85
CA PHE A 62 -1.09 12.67 -18.02
C PHE A 62 -1.56 14.01 -18.59
N ASN A 63 -1.73 14.11 -19.91
CA ASN A 63 -2.23 15.32 -20.56
C ASN A 63 -3.76 15.44 -20.55
N ARG A 64 -4.49 14.45 -20.05
CA ARG A 64 -5.93 14.59 -19.82
C ARG A 64 -6.18 15.61 -18.70
N GLN A 65 -7.16 16.48 -18.92
CA GLN A 65 -7.51 17.55 -17.98
C GLN A 65 -8.04 17.00 -16.65
N ASP A 66 -8.71 15.86 -16.67
CA ASP A 66 -9.35 15.22 -15.51
C ASP A 66 -8.41 14.27 -14.74
N PHE A 67 -7.24 13.95 -15.29
CA PHE A 67 -6.32 13.00 -14.67
C PHE A 67 -5.51 13.65 -13.53
N PRO A 68 -5.40 13.01 -12.35
CA PRO A 68 -4.83 13.63 -11.14
C PRO A 68 -3.29 13.63 -11.17
N VAL A 69 -2.71 14.54 -11.94
CA VAL A 69 -1.26 14.76 -11.99
C VAL A 69 -0.89 16.11 -11.39
N ASN A 70 0.10 16.10 -10.49
CA ASN A 70 0.73 17.30 -9.94
C ASN A 70 2.01 17.61 -10.74
N ARG A 71 2.11 18.85 -11.26
CA ARG A 71 3.24 19.34 -12.06
C ARG A 71 4.13 20.36 -11.32
N GLU A 72 3.73 20.81 -10.13
CA GLU A 72 4.41 21.87 -9.36
C GLU A 72 5.76 21.42 -8.79
N PHE A 73 6.01 20.11 -8.69
CA PHE A 73 7.27 19.56 -8.17
C PHE A 73 8.40 19.49 -9.22
N GLY A 74 8.29 20.20 -10.35
CA GLY A 74 9.25 20.19 -11.47
C GLY A 74 9.20 18.91 -12.33
N HIS A 75 8.76 17.78 -11.77
CA HIS A 75 8.45 16.56 -12.50
C HIS A 75 7.04 16.07 -12.18
N PRO A 76 6.29 15.53 -13.17
CA PRO A 76 4.97 14.97 -12.92
C PRO A 76 4.96 13.93 -11.81
N ARG A 77 4.03 14.09 -10.88
CA ARG A 77 3.73 13.15 -9.80
C ARG A 77 2.25 12.82 -9.79
N VAL A 78 1.90 11.58 -9.47
CA VAL A 78 0.51 11.14 -9.34
C VAL A 78 0.24 10.87 -7.86
N PRO A 79 -0.62 11.66 -7.19
CA PRO A 79 -1.06 11.36 -5.83
C PRO A 79 -1.91 10.09 -5.81
N THR A 80 -1.48 9.09 -5.05
CA THR A 80 -2.09 7.74 -5.11
C THR A 80 -3.53 7.72 -4.63
N ASN A 81 -3.85 8.52 -3.60
CA ASN A 81 -5.21 8.69 -3.12
C ASN A 81 -6.16 9.26 -4.19
N LEU A 82 -5.70 10.25 -4.97
CA LEU A 82 -6.49 10.85 -6.04
C LEU A 82 -6.60 9.93 -7.26
N LEU A 83 -5.54 9.16 -7.56
CA LEU A 83 -5.61 8.13 -8.60
C LEU A 83 -6.72 7.13 -8.33
N TYR A 84 -6.81 6.58 -7.10
CA TYR A 84 -7.88 5.64 -6.78
C TYR A 84 -9.27 6.25 -6.94
N GLN A 85 -9.48 7.49 -6.47
CA GLN A 85 -10.75 8.18 -6.70
C GLN A 85 -11.06 8.37 -8.18
N TRP A 86 -10.05 8.68 -8.99
CA TRP A 86 -10.22 8.83 -10.43
C TRP A 86 -10.55 7.48 -11.10
N ILE A 87 -9.90 6.37 -10.70
CA ILE A 87 -10.19 5.02 -11.21
C ILE A 87 -11.65 4.64 -10.93
N GLU A 88 -12.12 4.82 -9.68
CA GLU A 88 -13.49 4.52 -9.27
C GLU A 88 -14.52 5.33 -10.08
N ARG A 89 -14.21 6.61 -10.41
CA ARG A 89 -15.07 7.48 -11.23
C ARG A 89 -15.03 7.16 -12.72
N ASN A 90 -13.94 6.57 -13.22
CA ASN A 90 -13.73 6.26 -14.64
C ASN A 90 -13.91 4.77 -14.94
N THR A 91 -14.49 4.02 -14.00
CA THR A 91 -14.84 2.61 -14.17
C THR A 91 -16.35 2.49 -14.06
N ASP A 92 -17.02 2.48 -15.21
CA ASP A 92 -18.49 2.48 -15.33
C ASP A 92 -19.16 1.19 -14.78
N TRP A 93 -18.37 0.23 -14.32
CA TRP A 93 -18.86 -1.06 -13.83
C TRP A 93 -19.88 -0.89 -12.70
N VAL A 94 -19.64 0.00 -11.75
CA VAL A 94 -20.55 0.21 -10.62
C VAL A 94 -21.88 0.81 -11.07
N GLU A 95 -21.85 1.80 -11.97
CA GLU A 95 -23.07 2.41 -12.51
C GLU A 95 -23.87 1.41 -13.36
N ALA A 96 -23.17 0.55 -14.12
CA ALA A 96 -23.80 -0.46 -14.97
C ALA A 96 -24.33 -1.68 -14.20
N ASN A 97 -23.73 -2.05 -13.06
CA ASN A 97 -24.02 -3.31 -12.37
C ASN A 97 -24.58 -3.15 -10.95
N MET A 98 -24.56 -1.94 -10.38
CA MET A 98 -25.02 -1.66 -9.02
C MET A 98 -25.79 -0.34 -8.94
N PRO A 99 -27.01 -0.24 -9.51
CA PRO A 99 -27.77 1.00 -9.64
C PRO A 99 -28.13 1.71 -8.31
N ASN A 100 -28.03 1.00 -7.18
CA ASN A 100 -28.31 1.54 -5.85
C ASN A 100 -27.05 1.76 -4.99
N PHE A 101 -25.85 1.56 -5.55
CA PHE A 101 -24.60 1.74 -4.82
C PHE A 101 -24.25 3.23 -4.70
N LYS A 102 -24.19 3.72 -3.46
CA LYS A 102 -23.71 5.06 -3.14
C LYS A 102 -22.30 4.94 -2.60
N TYR A 103 -21.32 5.54 -3.29
CA TYR A 103 -19.95 5.59 -2.78
C TYR A 103 -19.95 6.21 -1.37
N PRO A 104 -19.40 5.53 -0.36
CA PRO A 104 -19.26 6.13 0.96
C PRO A 104 -18.32 7.32 0.81
N VAL A 105 -18.84 8.51 1.07
CA VAL A 105 -18.02 9.72 1.12
C VAL A 105 -17.02 9.51 2.24
N ARG A 106 -15.75 9.22 1.91
CA ARG A 106 -14.70 9.14 2.93
C ARG A 106 -14.62 10.53 3.56
N LYS A 107 -15.13 10.66 4.79
CA LYS A 107 -14.84 11.84 5.60
C LYS A 107 -13.31 11.89 5.70
N ALA A 108 -12.71 12.99 5.26
CA ALA A 108 -11.31 13.22 5.51
C ALA A 108 -11.12 13.11 7.02
N SER A 109 -10.35 12.12 7.48
CA SER A 109 -9.88 12.07 8.85
C SER A 109 -8.97 13.29 9.01
N VAL A 110 -9.50 14.31 9.68
CA VAL A 110 -8.74 15.47 10.17
C VAL A 110 -7.84 15.01 11.31
#